data_AF-A0A2V8V9F1-F1
#
_entry.id   AF-A0A2V8V9F1-F1
#
_cell.length_a   1.000
_cell.length_b   1.000
_cell.length_c   1.000
_cell.angle_alpha   90.00
_cell.angle_beta   90.00
_cell.angle_gamma   90.00
#
_symmetry.space_group_name_H-M   'P 1'
#
loop_
_entity.id
_entity.type
_entity.pdbx_description
1 polymer ?
#
loop_
_entity_poly.entity_id
_entity_poly.type
_entity_poly.pdbx_seq_one_letter_code
_entity_poly.pdbx_strand_id
1 'polypeptide(L)'
;MSSRCAAAFLFFCGHPPAFGETDCAVASGDHAAAVSGARRSDADPAQTLAQWIDMLAIAESGNREWIAHQDRDGGYNYGCLQFRERTFRHFVMKFNLAPNAEPGEVMNLIYDCAFQKRLALRMLRENPENWKHWKKTVRRIGLPPGASAACDVDIAPPSGN
;
A
#
# COMPACT_ATOMS: atom_id res chain seq x y z
N MET A 1 7.74 -46.62 -26.16
CA MET A 1 8.63 -46.80 -24.98
C MET A 1 8.23 -45.74 -23.97
N SER A 2 7.18 -45.96 -23.19
CA SER A 2 7.23 -46.52 -21.83
C SER A 2 8.38 -45.99 -20.99
N SER A 3 8.11 -45.06 -20.07
CA SER A 3 8.08 -45.40 -18.65
C SER A 3 7.53 -44.25 -17.81
N ARG A 4 6.47 -44.59 -17.07
CA ARG A 4 5.97 -43.84 -15.91
C ARG A 4 6.83 -44.23 -14.71
N CYS A 5 7.17 -43.29 -13.83
CA CYS A 5 7.45 -43.60 -12.43
C CYS A 5 6.58 -42.69 -11.56
N ALA A 6 5.87 -43.36 -10.66
CA ALA A 6 4.91 -42.82 -9.73
C ALA A 6 5.52 -42.70 -8.33
N ALA A 7 4.87 -41.84 -7.54
CA ALA A 7 4.61 -41.92 -6.10
C ALA A 7 5.80 -41.97 -5.10
N ALA A 8 5.74 -41.07 -4.12
CA ALA A 8 5.66 -41.48 -2.71
C ALA A 8 5.09 -40.35 -1.85
N PHE A 9 3.97 -40.67 -1.20
CA PHE A 9 3.40 -39.96 -0.06
C PHE A 9 4.32 -40.13 1.15
N LEU A 10 4.55 -39.07 1.93
CA LEU A 10 4.82 -39.20 3.37
C LEU A 10 3.97 -38.21 4.16
N PHE A 11 3.00 -38.82 4.84
CA PHE A 11 2.27 -38.28 5.98
C PHE A 11 3.25 -37.88 7.10
N PHE A 12 3.13 -36.65 7.61
CA PHE A 12 3.60 -36.32 8.95
C PHE A 12 2.41 -35.76 9.75
N CYS A 13 1.78 -36.63 10.53
CA CYS A 13 0.90 -36.24 11.62
C CYS A 13 1.78 -35.93 12.85
N GLY A 14 1.97 -34.66 13.16
CA GLY A 14 2.58 -34.19 14.41
C GLY A 14 1.52 -33.61 15.35
N HIS A 15 1.39 -34.21 16.52
CA HIS A 15 0.47 -33.90 17.62
C HIS A 15 0.57 -32.44 18.14
N PRO A 16 -0.54 -31.87 18.66
CA PRO A 16 -0.53 -30.66 19.47
C PRO A 16 -0.25 -30.96 20.95
N PRO A 17 0.48 -30.10 21.68
CA PRO A 17 0.36 -30.05 23.13
C PRO A 17 -0.80 -29.15 23.56
N ALA A 18 -1.61 -29.69 24.46
CA ALA A 18 -2.60 -28.99 25.27
C ALA A 18 -1.95 -28.34 26.50
N PHE A 19 -2.77 -27.53 27.19
CA PHE A 19 -2.67 -27.01 28.56
C PHE A 19 -2.09 -25.61 28.77
N GLY A 20 -2.92 -24.78 29.44
CA GLY A 20 -2.54 -23.50 30.02
C GLY A 20 -3.73 -22.62 30.42
N GLU A 21 -4.71 -23.17 31.15
CA GLU A 21 -5.63 -22.34 31.95
C GLU A 21 -4.84 -21.57 33.02
N THR A 22 -5.05 -20.26 33.10
CA THR A 22 -4.74 -19.47 34.30
C THR A 22 -5.78 -18.37 34.42
N ASP A 23 -6.87 -18.69 35.10
CA ASP A 23 -7.68 -17.70 35.82
C ASP A 23 -6.98 -17.39 37.14
N CYS A 24 -6.86 -16.11 37.49
CA CYS A 24 -7.05 -15.62 38.87
C CYS A 24 -7.01 -14.08 38.94
N ALA A 25 -8.19 -13.54 39.29
CA ALA A 25 -8.42 -12.56 40.35
C ALA A 25 -7.81 -11.13 40.28
N VAL A 26 -8.73 -10.18 40.04
CA VAL A 26 -9.05 -8.97 40.83
C VAL A 26 -7.94 -8.35 41.70
N ALA A 27 -7.60 -7.09 41.39
CA ALA A 27 -7.33 -6.07 42.40
C ALA A 27 -7.82 -4.70 41.90
N SER A 28 -8.97 -4.27 42.42
CA SER A 28 -9.38 -2.87 42.44
C SER A 28 -8.41 -2.09 43.30
N GLY A 29 -7.86 -1.01 42.76
CA GLY A 29 -6.98 -0.08 43.47
C GLY A 29 -7.19 1.33 42.95
N ASP A 30 -8.02 2.09 43.65
CA ASP A 30 -8.20 3.53 43.49
C ASP A 30 -6.89 4.27 43.75
N HIS A 31 -6.22 4.76 42.70
CA HIS A 31 -5.22 5.82 42.81
C HIS A 31 -5.52 6.94 41.81
N ALA A 32 -6.32 7.89 42.29
CA ALA A 32 -6.34 9.25 41.79
C ALA A 32 -4.96 9.87 41.98
N ALA A 33 -4.15 9.87 40.92
CA ALA A 33 -2.99 10.73 40.79
C ALA A 33 -3.25 11.68 39.63
N ALA A 34 -3.44 12.95 39.97
CA ALA A 34 -3.41 14.05 39.03
C ALA A 34 -2.03 14.06 38.32
N VAL A 35 -1.99 13.53 37.10
CA VAL A 35 -0.87 13.73 36.20
C VAL A 35 -1.14 15.02 35.45
N SER A 36 -0.55 16.08 36.01
CA SER A 36 -0.24 17.34 35.35
C SER A 36 0.15 17.12 33.90
N GLY A 37 -0.43 17.94 33.03
CA GLY A 37 -0.29 17.89 31.58
C GLY A 37 1.14 17.61 31.12
N ALA A 38 1.37 16.38 30.68
CA ALA A 38 2.35 16.11 29.68
C ALA A 38 1.88 16.86 28.42
N ARG A 39 2.52 18.01 28.16
CA ARG A 39 2.55 18.63 26.84
C ARG A 39 2.79 17.50 25.85
N ARG A 40 1.79 17.21 25.01
CA ARG A 40 2.01 16.45 23.79
C ARG A 40 3.15 17.18 23.09
N SER A 41 4.30 16.53 22.99
CA SER A 41 5.33 17.00 22.09
C SER A 41 4.69 16.99 20.70
N ASP A 42 4.29 18.17 20.25
CA ASP A 42 3.68 18.47 18.97
C ASP A 42 4.69 18.25 17.82
N ALA A 43 5.10 17.00 17.66
CA ALA A 43 5.77 16.51 16.48
C ALA A 43 5.03 15.23 16.10
N ASP A 44 3.89 15.40 15.46
CA ASP A 44 3.32 14.34 14.63
C ASP A 44 4.45 13.89 13.70
N PRO A 45 4.98 12.66 13.83
CA PRO A 45 6.10 12.23 13.01
C PRO A 45 5.64 12.32 11.57
N ALA A 46 6.22 13.29 10.84
CA ALA A 46 5.83 13.59 9.47
C ALA A 46 5.62 12.28 8.71
N GLN A 47 4.38 12.03 8.29
CA GLN A 47 3.99 10.78 7.68
C GLN A 47 4.99 10.43 6.57
N THR A 48 5.50 9.20 6.56
CA THR A 48 6.40 8.76 5.49
C THR A 48 5.61 8.41 4.24
N LEU A 49 6.25 8.53 3.06
CA LEU A 49 5.63 8.13 1.80
C LEU A 49 5.18 6.66 1.80
N ALA A 50 5.91 5.78 2.47
CA ALA A 50 5.54 4.37 2.61
C ALA A 50 4.25 4.20 3.43
N GLN A 51 4.14 4.87 4.57
CA GLN A 51 2.92 4.87 5.39
C GLN A 51 1.73 5.46 4.63
N TRP A 52 1.94 6.50 3.83
CA TRP A 52 0.90 7.05 2.97
C TRP A 52 0.44 6.03 1.92
N ILE A 53 1.36 5.25 1.31
CA ILE A 53 1.01 4.18 0.36
C ILE A 53 0.23 3.05 1.06
N ASP A 54 0.53 2.74 2.31
CA ASP A 54 -0.26 1.76 3.08
C ASP A 54 -1.68 2.27 3.34
N MET A 55 -1.84 3.55 3.69
CA MET A 55 -3.15 4.18 3.81
C MET A 55 -3.90 4.20 2.47
N LEU A 56 -3.20 4.43 1.36
CA LEU A 56 -3.76 4.35 0.03
C LEU A 56 -4.31 2.94 -0.26
N ALA A 57 -3.55 1.89 0.04
CA ALA A 57 -3.99 0.50 -0.15
C ALA A 57 -5.25 0.17 0.66
N ILE A 58 -5.32 0.64 1.91
CA ILE A 58 -6.51 0.47 2.76
C ILE A 58 -7.70 1.21 2.14
N ALA A 59 -7.52 2.45 1.68
CA ALA A 59 -8.61 3.27 1.15
C ALA A 59 -9.12 2.84 -0.24
N GLU A 60 -8.25 2.23 -1.05
CA GLU A 60 -8.59 1.70 -2.40
C GLU A 60 -9.31 0.35 -2.33
N SER A 61 -8.80 -0.58 -1.52
CA SER A 61 -9.23 -1.99 -1.57
C SER A 61 -9.54 -2.61 -0.22
N GLY A 62 -9.26 -1.91 0.89
CA GLY A 62 -9.14 -2.56 2.20
C GLY A 62 -7.90 -3.44 2.29
N ASN A 63 -6.84 -3.12 1.54
CA ASN A 63 -5.62 -3.92 1.42
C ASN A 63 -5.87 -5.35 0.89
N ARG A 64 -6.88 -5.51 0.02
CA ARG A 64 -7.21 -6.79 -0.64
C ARG A 64 -6.53 -6.87 -1.99
N GLU A 65 -5.79 -7.96 -2.22
CA GLU A 65 -4.94 -8.09 -3.40
C GLU A 65 -5.65 -8.77 -4.58
N TRP A 66 -6.65 -9.63 -4.34
CA TRP A 66 -7.36 -10.39 -5.38
C TRP A 66 -8.70 -9.76 -5.78
N ILE A 67 -8.70 -8.44 -6.02
CA ILE A 67 -9.90 -7.73 -6.46
C ILE A 67 -9.67 -7.00 -7.77
N ALA A 68 -10.71 -6.98 -8.61
CA ALA A 68 -10.77 -6.16 -9.81
C ALA A 68 -12.09 -5.38 -9.79
N HIS A 69 -12.03 -4.08 -10.03
CA HIS A 69 -13.20 -3.20 -10.11
C HIS A 69 -13.34 -2.65 -11.52
N GLN A 70 -14.49 -2.88 -12.14
CA GLN A 70 -14.81 -2.30 -13.45
C GLN A 70 -15.31 -0.86 -13.27
N ASP A 71 -14.61 0.10 -13.86
CA ASP A 71 -15.04 1.50 -13.88
C ASP A 71 -16.10 1.72 -14.98
N ARG A 72 -16.74 2.89 -14.98
CA ARG A 72 -17.85 3.23 -15.89
C ARG A 72 -17.45 3.25 -17.37
N ASP A 73 -16.16 3.43 -17.65
CA ASP A 73 -15.57 3.38 -19.00
C ASP A 73 -15.35 1.94 -19.50
N GLY A 74 -15.73 0.93 -18.70
CA GLY A 74 -15.57 -0.48 -19.01
C GLY A 74 -14.16 -1.02 -18.69
N GLY A 75 -13.21 -0.16 -18.34
CA GLY A 75 -11.86 -0.59 -17.97
C GLY A 75 -11.78 -1.05 -16.51
N TYR A 76 -10.74 -1.83 -16.20
CA TYR A 76 -10.59 -2.45 -14.89
C TYR A 76 -9.45 -1.82 -14.08
N ASN A 77 -9.66 -1.75 -12.77
CA ASN A 77 -8.68 -1.41 -11.75
C ASN A 77 -8.37 -2.66 -10.93
N TYR A 78 -7.09 -2.92 -10.65
CA TYR A 78 -6.62 -4.20 -10.14
C TYR A 78 -5.85 -4.10 -8.83
N GLY A 79 -6.02 -5.09 -7.97
CA GLY A 79 -5.19 -5.32 -6.79
C GLY A 79 -5.37 -4.29 -5.68
N CYS A 80 -4.42 -4.23 -4.76
CA CYS A 80 -4.61 -3.46 -3.53
C CYS A 80 -4.57 -1.94 -3.74
N LEU A 81 -3.84 -1.47 -4.74
CA LEU A 81 -3.77 -0.05 -5.14
C LEU A 81 -4.69 0.29 -6.32
N GLN A 82 -5.53 -0.65 -6.77
CA GLN A 82 -6.51 -0.43 -7.84
C GLN A 82 -5.88 0.17 -9.11
N PHE A 83 -4.74 -0.37 -9.56
CA PHE A 83 -4.05 0.10 -10.75
C PHE A 83 -4.85 -0.17 -12.04
N ARG A 84 -4.85 0.78 -12.97
CA ARG A 84 -5.22 0.51 -14.38
C ARG A 84 -4.09 -0.28 -15.06
N GLU A 85 -4.45 -1.27 -15.88
CA GLU A 85 -3.48 -2.11 -16.61
C GLU A 85 -2.45 -1.29 -17.40
N ARG A 86 -2.90 -0.30 -18.18
CA ARG A 86 -2.00 0.53 -19.00
C ARG A 86 -0.98 1.28 -18.15
N THR A 87 -1.41 1.85 -17.03
CA THR A 87 -0.55 2.57 -16.09
C THR A 87 0.46 1.61 -15.45
N PHE A 88 -0.01 0.45 -15.00
CA PHE A 88 0.83 -0.58 -14.40
C PHE A 88 1.94 -1.02 -15.37
N ARG A 89 1.57 -1.47 -16.57
CA ARG A 89 2.53 -1.91 -17.61
C ARG A 89 3.55 -0.81 -17.93
N HIS A 90 3.09 0.43 -18.13
CA HIS A 90 3.95 1.55 -18.45
C HIS A 90 5.05 1.75 -17.40
N PHE A 91 4.68 1.82 -16.12
CA PHE A 91 5.66 2.11 -15.06
C PHE A 91 6.53 0.89 -14.71
N VAL A 92 6.01 -0.34 -14.82
CA VAL A 92 6.84 -1.55 -14.65
C VAL A 92 7.96 -1.59 -15.69
N MET A 93 7.62 -1.32 -16.96
CA MET A 93 8.61 -1.25 -18.04
C MET A 93 9.56 -0.06 -17.86
N LYS A 94 9.03 1.13 -17.56
CA LYS A 94 9.82 2.35 -17.36
C LYS A 94 10.90 2.18 -16.29
N PHE A 95 10.57 1.53 -15.19
CA PHE A 95 11.49 1.32 -14.08
C PHE A 95 12.24 -0.01 -14.14
N ASN A 96 12.01 -0.82 -15.17
CA ASN A 96 12.60 -2.13 -15.34
C ASN A 96 12.47 -3.01 -14.07
N LEU A 97 11.29 -3.03 -13.45
CA LEU A 97 11.04 -3.76 -12.20
C LEU A 97 10.82 -5.28 -12.40
N ALA A 98 10.67 -5.71 -13.64
CA ALA A 98 10.53 -7.11 -14.03
C ALA A 98 11.38 -7.40 -15.29
N PRO A 99 12.72 -7.30 -15.20
CA PRO A 99 13.61 -7.32 -16.37
C PRO A 99 13.60 -8.66 -17.12
N ASN A 100 13.23 -9.74 -16.44
CA ASN A 100 13.21 -11.10 -16.99
C ASN A 100 11.80 -11.57 -17.34
N ALA A 101 10.78 -10.73 -17.15
CA ALA A 101 9.40 -11.10 -17.40
C ALA A 101 9.00 -10.78 -18.84
N GLU A 102 8.33 -11.71 -19.50
CA GLU A 102 7.68 -11.43 -20.78
C GLU A 102 6.51 -10.44 -20.59
N PRO A 103 6.08 -9.70 -21.63
CA PRO A 103 4.95 -8.77 -21.51
C PRO A 103 3.66 -9.39 -20.99
N GLY A 104 3.43 -10.69 -21.25
CA GLY A 104 2.30 -11.43 -20.67
C GLY A 104 2.47 -11.71 -19.18
N GLU A 105 3.69 -12.02 -18.75
CA GLU A 105 4.03 -12.35 -17.37
C GLU A 105 4.02 -11.14 -16.44
N VAL A 106 4.31 -9.95 -16.97
CA VAL A 106 4.20 -8.69 -16.21
C VAL A 106 2.82 -8.55 -15.58
N MET A 107 1.75 -8.99 -16.25
CA MET A 107 0.40 -8.89 -15.71
C MET A 107 0.12 -9.86 -14.56
N ASN A 108 0.89 -10.94 -14.42
CA ASN A 108 0.75 -11.83 -13.27
C ASN A 108 1.11 -11.09 -11.97
N LEU A 109 1.94 -10.04 -12.06
CA LEU A 109 2.34 -9.21 -10.92
C LEU A 109 1.29 -8.15 -10.54
N ILE A 110 0.24 -7.96 -11.35
CA ILE A 110 -0.74 -6.89 -11.08
C ILE A 110 -1.57 -7.14 -9.82
N TYR A 111 -1.66 -8.39 -9.36
CA TYR A 111 -2.33 -8.72 -8.10
C TYR A 111 -1.36 -8.83 -6.90
N ASP A 112 -0.04 -8.73 -7.10
CA ASP A 112 0.93 -8.73 -6.00
C ASP A 112 0.95 -7.35 -5.33
N CYS A 113 0.38 -7.27 -4.12
CA CYS A 113 0.28 -6.01 -3.40
C CYS A 113 1.65 -5.43 -3.00
N ALA A 114 2.61 -6.28 -2.63
CA ALA A 114 3.95 -5.82 -2.27
C ALA A 114 4.67 -5.26 -3.51
N PHE A 115 4.49 -5.88 -4.66
CA PHE A 115 4.97 -5.35 -5.94
C PHE A 115 4.31 -4.01 -6.29
N GLN A 116 2.98 -3.91 -6.18
CA GLN A 116 2.24 -2.67 -6.42
C GLN A 116 2.74 -1.52 -5.53
N LYS A 117 2.95 -1.76 -4.23
CA LYS A 117 3.47 -0.75 -3.30
C LYS A 117 4.88 -0.30 -3.67
N ARG A 118 5.77 -1.22 -4.05
CA ARG A 118 7.12 -0.87 -4.56
C ARG A 118 7.07 -0.05 -5.84
N LEU A 119 6.19 -0.41 -6.77
CA LEU A 119 5.95 0.33 -8.00
C LEU A 119 5.46 1.76 -7.69
N ALA A 120 4.43 1.90 -6.86
CA ALA A 120 3.88 3.20 -6.46
C ALA A 120 4.92 4.07 -5.73
N LEU A 121 5.73 3.48 -4.87
CA LEU A 121 6.83 4.18 -4.20
C LEU A 121 7.84 4.72 -5.22
N ARG A 122 8.18 3.95 -6.26
CA ARG A 122 9.08 4.40 -7.33
C ARG A 122 8.45 5.50 -8.17
N MET A 123 7.16 5.36 -8.52
CA MET A 123 6.39 6.39 -9.24
C MET A 123 6.41 7.72 -8.50
N LEU A 124 6.07 7.72 -7.21
CA LEU A 124 5.93 8.95 -6.42
C LEU A 124 7.29 9.59 -6.08
N ARG A 125 8.36 8.78 -5.95
CA ARG A 125 9.72 9.32 -5.80
C ARG A 125 10.26 9.96 -7.06
N GLU A 126 9.92 9.42 -8.23
CA GLU A 126 10.36 10.01 -9.51
C GLU A 126 9.58 11.30 -9.81
N ASN A 127 8.26 11.27 -9.62
CA ASN A 127 7.40 12.43 -9.81
C ASN A 127 6.29 12.41 -8.75
N PRO A 128 6.31 13.35 -7.78
CA PRO A 128 5.26 13.45 -6.76
C PRO A 128 3.85 13.54 -7.38
N GLU A 129 3.69 14.21 -8.53
CA GLU A 129 2.40 14.40 -9.21
C GLU A 129 1.76 13.11 -9.74
N ASN A 130 2.48 11.98 -9.70
CA ASN A 130 1.91 10.66 -9.99
C ASN A 130 0.80 10.26 -9.01
N TRP A 131 0.63 10.96 -7.87
CA TRP A 131 -0.51 10.80 -6.98
C TRP A 131 -1.87 10.97 -7.70
N LYS A 132 -1.88 11.70 -8.83
CA LYS A 132 -3.10 11.95 -9.63
C LYS A 132 -3.75 10.68 -10.17
N HIS A 133 -3.02 9.57 -10.28
CA HIS A 133 -3.61 8.27 -10.60
C HIS A 133 -4.64 7.81 -9.56
N TRP A 134 -4.58 8.35 -8.34
CA TRP A 134 -5.49 8.07 -7.23
C TRP A 134 -6.26 9.31 -6.77
N LYS A 135 -6.54 10.26 -7.68
CA LYS A 135 -7.15 11.57 -7.35
C LYS A 135 -8.42 11.47 -6.47
N LYS A 136 -9.28 10.48 -6.71
CA LYS A 136 -10.51 10.27 -5.92
C LYS A 136 -10.21 9.86 -4.48
N THR A 137 -9.18 9.05 -4.26
CA THR A 137 -8.79 8.56 -2.94
C THR A 137 -7.92 9.53 -2.18
N VAL A 138 -7.03 10.24 -2.87
CA VAL A 138 -6.24 11.35 -2.32
C VAL A 138 -7.15 12.43 -1.70
N ARG A 139 -8.32 12.71 -2.29
CA ARG A 139 -9.33 13.61 -1.70
C ARG A 139 -9.86 13.15 -0.34
N ARG A 140 -9.75 11.85 -0.02
CA ARG A 140 -10.21 11.25 1.25
C ARG A 140 -9.08 11.13 2.27
N ILE A 141 -7.87 10.79 1.84
CA ILE A 141 -6.73 10.50 2.73
C ILE A 141 -5.66 11.59 2.81
N GLY A 142 -5.75 12.63 1.98
CA GLY A 142 -4.74 13.69 1.87
C GLY A 142 -3.67 13.41 0.81
N LEU A 143 -2.88 14.45 0.51
CA LEU A 143 -1.75 14.39 -0.42
C LEU A 143 -0.58 13.57 0.15
N PRO A 144 0.21 12.90 -0.69
CA PRO A 144 1.41 12.25 -0.20
C PRO A 144 2.44 13.28 0.28
N PRO A 145 3.30 12.90 1.22
CA PRO A 145 4.43 13.73 1.65
C PRO A 145 5.29 14.15 0.46
N GLY A 146 5.60 15.44 0.36
CA GLY A 146 6.40 15.99 -0.74
C GLY A 146 5.63 16.34 -2.01
N ALA A 147 4.32 16.06 -2.09
CA ALA A 147 3.47 16.68 -3.11
C ALA A 147 3.07 18.09 -2.62
N SER A 148 3.53 19.13 -3.30
CA SER A 148 2.91 20.44 -3.14
C SER A 148 1.59 20.43 -3.91
N ALA A 149 0.51 20.85 -3.27
CA ALA A 149 -0.64 21.34 -4.01
C ALA A 149 -0.11 22.54 -4.82
N ALA A 150 0.11 22.39 -6.12
CA ALA A 150 0.53 23.47 -7.00
C ALA A 150 -0.60 24.50 -7.18
N CYS A 151 -1.04 25.09 -6.07
CA CYS A 151 -1.97 26.19 -5.97
C CYS A 151 -1.48 27.13 -4.84
N ASP A 152 -0.27 27.65 -4.99
CA ASP A 152 0.29 28.85 -4.35
C ASP A 152 1.70 28.98 -4.95
N VAL A 153 2.11 29.99 -5.73
CA VAL A 153 1.77 31.42 -5.73
C VAL A 153 1.97 31.96 -7.16
N ASP A 154 0.97 32.68 -7.69
CA ASP A 154 1.19 33.71 -8.72
C ASP A 154 2.06 34.82 -8.11
N ILE A 155 3.38 34.67 -8.11
CA ILE A 155 4.28 35.82 -7.98
C ILE A 155 4.37 36.40 -9.39
N ALA A 156 3.48 37.35 -9.67
CA ALA A 156 3.61 38.23 -10.82
C ALA A 156 5.01 38.87 -10.80
N PRO A 157 5.76 38.89 -11.92
CA PRO A 157 7.04 39.59 -11.97
C PRO A 157 6.79 41.09 -11.75
N PRO A 158 7.61 41.79 -10.94
CA PRO A 158 7.49 43.23 -10.80
C PRO A 158 7.70 43.87 -12.17
N SER A 159 6.67 44.57 -12.65
CA SER A 159 6.79 45.46 -13.81
C SER A 159 7.75 46.58 -13.42
N GLY A 160 9.00 46.48 -13.89
CA GLY A 160 9.97 47.56 -13.80
C GLY A 160 9.67 48.61 -14.85
N ASN A 161 9.60 49.87 -14.40
CA ASN A 161 9.49 51.09 -15.21
C ASN A 161 10.64 51.26 -16.20
#